data_AF-A0A329T1Q6-F1
#
_entry.id   AF-A0A329T1Q6-F1
#
_cell.length_a   1.000
_cell.length_b   1.000
_cell.length_c   1.000
_cell.angle_alpha   90.00
_cell.angle_beta   90.00
_cell.angle_gamma   90.00
#
_symmetry.space_group_name_H-M   'P 1'
#
loop_
_entity.id
_entity.type
_entity.pdbx_description
1 polymer ?
#
loop_
_entity_poly.entity_id
_entity_poly.type
_entity_poly.pdbx_seq_one_letter_code
_entity_poly.pdbx_strand_id
1 'polypeptide(L)'
;MTALTKIVIPGEGSIVQTLFIIQQLWPSMDEAQKMCEYLYSLLKTVHGQLKNGKNVNCSPITRFVAVLTTFVKFLRLFSKKELLFRVCKHLVILNELHHIYEDVVETLSIATSVNWAEQWCDDVQAQEAVLAATVSDPAMVFSQLQDSQSQVEALLTLKFELEQRAACQSGESADHLKLMVRTITMGSNTVVKRVPPWFLSRFELELEAKPFARGPMGSLSHGVWGPVTRVAVKQFFVDSMGINKRTTQHIEAELDQLHQLAHPNLLKLLGASHVSSPPFIVWEDAVYRDLGSLLSRCDDNKWPLIY
;
A
#
# COMPACT_ATOMS: atom_id res chain seq x y z
N MET A 1 15.27 33.65 18.31
CA MET A 1 14.10 33.51 17.40
C MET A 1 14.46 33.05 15.98
N THR A 2 15.73 32.74 15.66
CA THR A 2 16.23 32.60 14.27
C THR A 2 16.64 31.18 13.84
N ALA A 3 16.54 30.17 14.72
CA ALA A 3 17.06 28.83 14.43
C ALA A 3 16.06 27.93 13.66
N LEU A 4 14.78 27.86 14.10
CA LEU A 4 13.78 26.94 13.52
C LEU A 4 13.29 27.35 12.13
N THR A 5 13.29 28.64 11.80
CA THR A 5 12.85 29.14 10.49
C THR A 5 13.82 28.83 9.35
N LYS A 6 15.06 28.45 9.67
CA LYS A 6 16.09 28.05 8.69
C LYS A 6 16.14 26.55 8.43
N ILE A 7 15.38 25.76 9.19
CA ILE A 7 15.43 24.30 9.10
C ILE A 7 14.49 23.85 7.99
N VAL A 8 15.09 23.13 7.03
CA VAL A 8 14.41 22.58 5.87
C VAL A 8 14.32 21.07 6.05
N ILE A 9 13.10 20.58 5.90
CA ILE A 9 12.77 19.16 5.82
C ILE A 9 12.93 18.75 4.35
N PRO A 10 13.79 17.75 4.04
CA PRO A 10 14.03 17.31 2.67
C PRO A 10 12.73 16.94 1.96
N GLY A 11 12.48 17.55 0.80
CA GLY A 11 11.27 17.32 0.00
C GLY A 11 10.01 18.10 0.43
N GLU A 12 9.96 18.64 1.65
CA GLU A 12 8.75 19.29 2.21
C GLU A 12 8.89 20.80 2.43
N GLY A 13 10.12 21.31 2.49
CA GLY A 13 10.38 22.72 2.77
C GLY A 13 10.52 23.00 4.27
N SER A 14 10.04 24.14 4.74
CA SER A 14 10.14 24.52 6.15
C SER A 14 9.24 23.67 7.07
N ILE A 15 9.53 23.66 8.37
CA ILE A 15 8.68 23.01 9.39
C ILE A 15 7.22 23.50 9.32
N VAL A 16 7.00 24.80 9.10
CA VAL A 16 5.66 25.39 9.01
C VAL A 16 4.91 24.89 7.76
N GLN A 17 5.60 24.82 6.62
CA GLN A 17 5.03 24.23 5.40
C GLN A 17 4.71 22.75 5.58
N THR A 18 5.56 22.01 6.28
CA THR A 18 5.35 20.59 6.54
C THR A 18 4.12 20.35 7.44
N LEU A 19 3.95 21.14 8.49
CA LEU A 19 2.74 21.11 9.33
C LEU A 19 1.47 21.47 8.52
N PHE A 20 1.57 22.41 7.58
CA PHE A 20 0.48 22.73 6.68
C PHE A 20 0.14 21.54 5.76
N ILE A 21 1.14 20.85 5.20
CA ILE A 21 0.94 19.64 4.39
C ILE A 21 0.22 18.57 5.21
N ILE A 22 0.68 18.30 6.45
CA ILE A 22 0.04 17.35 7.37
C ILE A 22 -1.43 17.72 7.57
N GLN A 23 -1.73 19.00 7.82
CA GLN A 23 -3.09 19.50 8.02
C GLN A 23 -4.02 19.23 6.83
N GLN A 24 -3.50 19.20 5.61
CA GLN A 24 -4.29 18.91 4.41
C GLN A 24 -4.50 17.40 4.18
N LEU A 25 -3.65 16.55 4.74
CA LEU A 25 -3.66 15.11 4.46
C LEU A 25 -4.41 14.30 5.51
N TRP A 26 -4.24 14.59 6.81
CA TRP A 26 -4.84 13.80 7.88
C TRP A 26 -6.38 13.70 7.85
N PRO A 27 -7.16 14.71 7.37
CA PRO A 27 -8.62 14.58 7.31
C PRO A 27 -9.09 13.48 6.36
N SER A 28 -8.23 13.01 5.45
CA SER A 28 -8.53 11.94 4.51
C SER A 28 -8.06 10.56 4.98
N MET A 29 -7.93 10.36 6.29
CA MET A 29 -7.54 9.09 6.92
C MET A 29 -8.74 8.27 7.43
N ASP A 30 -9.97 8.69 7.13
CA ASP A 30 -11.22 7.98 7.42
C ASP A 30 -11.31 7.45 8.87
N GLU A 31 -11.20 6.12 9.06
CA GLU A 31 -11.35 5.48 10.38
C GLU A 31 -10.25 5.93 11.36
N ALA A 32 -9.05 6.24 10.85
CA ALA A 32 -7.91 6.73 11.64
C ALA A 32 -7.85 8.27 11.76
N GLN A 33 -8.88 8.98 11.30
CA GLN A 33 -8.91 10.45 11.27
C GLN A 33 -8.66 11.07 12.66
N LYS A 34 -9.34 10.57 13.70
CA LYS A 34 -9.22 11.11 15.08
C LYS A 34 -7.83 10.93 15.66
N MET A 35 -7.20 9.77 15.44
CA MET A 35 -5.81 9.53 15.83
C MET A 35 -4.87 10.54 15.18
N CYS A 36 -5.02 10.73 13.86
CA CYS A 36 -4.16 11.64 13.13
C CYS A 36 -4.39 13.11 13.54
N GLU A 37 -5.61 13.49 13.90
CA GLU A 37 -5.94 14.79 14.48
C GLU A 37 -5.22 15.02 15.81
N TYR A 38 -5.31 14.03 16.71
CA TYR A 38 -4.65 14.07 18.01
C TYR A 38 -3.13 14.18 17.85
N LEU A 39 -2.53 13.33 17.01
CA LEU A 39 -1.11 13.37 16.70
C LEU A 39 -0.67 14.73 16.13
N TYR A 40 -1.47 15.32 15.24
CA TYR A 40 -1.20 16.66 14.71
C TYR A 40 -1.24 17.74 15.83
N SER A 41 -2.14 17.60 16.80
CA SER A 41 -2.20 18.50 17.96
C SER A 41 -0.95 18.40 18.84
N LEU A 42 -0.41 17.18 19.01
CA LEU A 42 0.85 16.94 19.71
C LEU A 42 2.01 17.58 18.97
N LEU A 43 2.10 17.41 17.65
CA LEU A 43 3.13 18.03 16.82
C LEU A 43 3.11 19.56 16.90
N LYS A 44 1.93 20.18 16.95
CA LYS A 44 1.79 21.63 17.18
C LYS A 44 2.32 22.05 18.55
N THR A 45 2.05 21.25 19.57
CA THR A 45 2.54 21.50 20.94
C THR A 45 4.07 21.44 20.98
N VAL A 46 4.67 20.40 20.39
CA VAL A 46 6.14 20.28 20.25
C VAL A 46 6.71 21.50 19.51
N HIS A 47 6.12 21.88 18.38
CA HIS A 47 6.59 23.04 17.61
C HIS A 47 6.56 24.35 18.43
N GLY A 48 5.49 24.58 19.20
CA GLY A 48 5.36 25.73 20.08
C GLY A 48 6.41 25.75 21.20
N GLN A 49 6.66 24.60 21.84
CA GLN A 49 7.69 24.45 22.87
C GLN A 49 9.09 24.69 22.31
N LEU A 50 9.42 24.11 21.15
CA LEU A 50 10.71 24.31 20.48
C LEU A 50 10.93 25.78 20.10
N LYS A 51 9.87 26.50 19.68
CA LYS A 51 9.96 27.93 19.35
C LYS A 51 10.26 28.80 20.57
N ASN A 52 9.71 28.43 21.74
CA ASN A 52 9.83 29.19 22.98
C ASN A 52 11.07 28.81 23.80
N GLY A 53 11.66 27.64 23.56
CA GLY A 53 12.88 27.18 24.20
C GLY A 53 14.09 28.06 23.87
N LYS A 54 14.66 28.73 24.88
CA LYS A 54 15.78 29.66 24.71
C LYS A 54 17.13 29.00 24.42
N ASN A 55 17.24 27.67 24.47
CA ASN A 55 18.47 26.93 24.20
C ASN A 55 18.16 25.48 23.80
N VAL A 56 17.57 25.29 22.63
CA VAL A 56 17.28 23.92 22.15
C VAL A 56 18.55 23.34 21.54
N ASN A 57 19.07 22.29 22.18
CA ASN A 57 20.14 21.45 21.67
C ASN A 57 19.80 20.97 20.23
N CYS A 58 20.76 20.59 19.38
CA CYS A 58 20.41 20.13 18.03
C CYS A 58 19.60 18.82 18.02
N SER A 59 19.75 17.96 19.04
CA SER A 59 19.14 16.62 19.04
C SER A 59 17.61 16.59 19.04
N PRO A 60 16.84 17.39 19.83
CA PRO A 60 15.38 17.34 19.81
C PRO A 60 14.79 17.87 18.50
N ILE A 61 15.48 18.84 17.88
CA ILE A 61 15.09 19.41 16.59
C ILE A 61 15.26 18.37 15.48
N THR A 62 16.38 17.66 15.45
CA THR A 62 16.62 16.58 14.48
C THR A 62 15.58 15.47 14.60
N ARG A 63 15.26 15.06 15.85
CA ARG A 63 14.19 14.08 16.10
C ARG A 63 12.84 14.58 15.60
N PHE A 64 12.45 15.80 15.95
CA PHE A 64 11.19 16.39 15.49
C PHE A 64 11.09 16.46 13.96
N VAL A 65 12.18 16.81 13.26
CA VAL A 65 12.23 16.79 11.80
C VAL A 65 12.05 15.38 11.25
N ALA A 66 12.67 14.37 11.87
CA ALA A 66 12.51 12.97 11.48
C ALA A 66 11.04 12.54 11.64
N VAL A 67 10.42 12.82 12.80
CA VAL A 67 9.01 12.52 13.06
C VAL A 67 8.09 13.16 12.02
N LEU A 68 8.26 14.46 11.72
CA LEU A 68 7.47 15.14 10.70
C LEU A 68 7.64 14.50 9.32
N THR A 69 8.86 14.10 8.97
CA THR A 69 9.16 13.43 7.71
C THR A 69 8.46 12.07 7.63
N THR A 70 8.54 11.27 8.69
CA THR A 70 7.89 9.97 8.77
C THR A 70 6.38 10.12 8.70
N PHE A 71 5.79 11.07 9.43
CA PHE A 71 4.34 11.26 9.42
C PHE A 71 3.81 11.76 8.07
N VAL A 72 4.53 12.66 7.38
CA VAL A 72 4.14 13.07 6.02
C VAL A 72 4.21 11.89 5.05
N LYS A 73 5.26 11.06 5.11
CA LYS A 73 5.36 9.86 4.29
C LYS A 73 4.20 8.91 4.56
N PHE A 74 3.91 8.64 5.84
CA PHE A 74 2.77 7.85 6.28
C PHE A 74 1.45 8.38 5.70
N LEU A 75 1.15 9.66 5.89
CA LEU A 75 -0.09 10.27 5.40
C LEU A 75 -0.19 10.21 3.87
N ARG A 76 0.91 10.38 3.13
CA ARG A 76 0.89 10.22 1.67
C ARG A 76 0.66 8.79 1.23
N LEU A 77 1.15 7.82 2.00
CA LEU A 77 0.97 6.41 1.71
C LEU A 77 -0.45 5.94 2.01
N PHE A 78 -1.10 6.48 3.04
CA PHE A 78 -2.37 5.93 3.55
C PHE A 78 -3.59 6.83 3.39
N SER A 79 -3.42 8.12 3.10
CA SER A 79 -4.57 9.01 2.87
C SER A 79 -5.30 8.68 1.57
N LYS A 80 -6.63 8.87 1.59
CA LYS A 80 -7.53 8.70 0.43
C LYS A 80 -7.48 7.30 -0.18
N LYS A 81 -7.05 6.29 0.60
CA LYS A 81 -7.08 4.90 0.17
C LYS A 81 -8.48 4.33 0.27
N GLU A 82 -8.81 3.46 -0.67
CA GLU A 82 -10.09 2.76 -0.72
C GLU A 82 -10.24 1.84 0.50
N LEU A 83 -11.50 1.57 0.88
CA LEU A 83 -11.86 0.75 2.04
C LEU A 83 -11.21 -0.63 1.98
N LEU A 84 -11.19 -1.28 0.81
CA LEU A 84 -10.55 -2.58 0.64
C LEU A 84 -9.06 -2.54 1.03
N PHE A 85 -8.34 -1.51 0.59
CA PHE A 85 -6.94 -1.31 0.96
C PHE A 85 -6.80 -1.11 2.47
N ARG A 86 -7.64 -0.23 3.06
CA ARG A 86 -7.59 0.08 4.49
C ARG A 86 -7.85 -1.15 5.35
N VAL A 87 -8.81 -2.00 4.97
CA VAL A 87 -9.10 -3.27 5.66
C VAL A 87 -7.91 -4.24 5.52
N CYS A 88 -7.34 -4.41 4.33
CA CYS A 88 -6.22 -5.33 4.12
C CYS A 88 -4.92 -4.88 4.81
N LYS A 89 -4.68 -3.56 4.89
CA LYS A 89 -3.47 -2.97 5.48
C LYS A 89 -3.72 -2.39 6.87
N HIS A 90 -4.83 -2.75 7.50
CA HIS A 90 -5.28 -2.22 8.80
C HIS A 90 -4.18 -2.30 9.87
N LEU A 91 -3.60 -3.48 10.09
CA LEU A 91 -2.51 -3.66 11.06
C LEU A 91 -1.24 -2.90 10.72
N VAL A 92 -0.93 -2.76 9.43
CA VAL A 92 0.24 -1.97 8.99
C VAL A 92 0.00 -0.51 9.33
N ILE A 93 -1.20 0.01 9.05
CA ILE A 93 -1.59 1.39 9.36
C ILE A 93 -1.48 1.66 10.87
N LEU A 94 -2.04 0.78 11.71
CA LEU A 94 -1.97 0.93 13.16
C LEU A 94 -0.54 0.84 13.72
N ASN A 95 0.26 -0.11 13.26
CA ASN A 95 1.64 -0.26 13.73
C ASN A 95 2.52 0.94 13.35
N GLU A 96 2.40 1.43 12.12
CA GLU A 96 3.13 2.62 11.66
C GLU A 96 2.68 3.87 12.43
N LEU A 97 1.37 4.03 12.68
CA LEU A 97 0.87 5.11 13.54
C LEU A 97 1.40 5.00 14.95
N HIS A 98 1.37 3.81 15.56
CA HIS A 98 1.88 3.59 16.91
C HIS A 98 3.35 4.01 17.03
N HIS A 99 4.17 3.62 16.05
CA HIS A 99 5.58 4.00 16.03
C HIS A 99 5.78 5.52 15.95
N ILE A 100 4.97 6.21 15.14
CA ILE A 100 5.01 7.68 15.05
C ILE A 100 4.55 8.32 16.38
N TYR A 101 3.56 7.75 17.05
CA TYR A 101 3.14 8.19 18.38
C TYR A 101 4.27 8.08 19.40
N GLU A 102 4.95 6.93 19.46
CA GLU A 102 6.12 6.72 20.33
C GLU A 102 7.20 7.76 20.06
N ASP A 103 7.53 7.99 18.79
CA ASP A 103 8.50 8.98 18.35
C ASP A 103 8.13 10.43 18.76
N VAL A 104 6.85 10.80 18.62
CA VAL A 104 6.32 12.10 19.07
C VAL A 104 6.43 12.23 20.58
N VAL A 105 6.03 11.20 21.33
CA VAL A 105 6.05 11.20 22.79
C VAL A 105 7.48 11.26 23.33
N GLU A 106 8.42 10.55 22.71
CA GLU A 106 9.83 10.63 23.08
C GLU A 106 10.39 12.04 22.84
N THR A 107 9.92 12.70 21.77
CA THR A 107 10.24 14.12 21.49
C THR A 107 9.59 15.06 22.52
N LEU A 108 8.36 14.75 22.96
CA LEU A 108 7.60 15.47 24.00
C LEU A 108 8.11 15.21 25.42
N SER A 109 8.83 14.14 25.70
CA SER A 109 9.35 13.82 27.05
C SER A 109 10.40 14.84 27.55
N ILE A 110 10.72 15.84 26.74
CA ILE A 110 11.43 17.08 27.12
C ILE A 110 10.47 18.07 27.84
N ALA A 111 9.15 17.88 27.72
CA ALA A 111 8.08 18.62 28.39
C ALA A 111 6.72 17.86 28.37
N THR A 112 6.38 17.18 29.48
CA THR A 112 5.03 16.78 30.00
C THR A 112 4.66 15.28 30.10
N SER A 113 3.85 14.99 31.14
CA SER A 113 3.29 13.72 31.59
C SER A 113 1.96 13.40 30.89
N VAL A 114 1.98 13.03 29.62
CA VAL A 114 0.78 12.64 28.87
C VAL A 114 0.56 11.12 28.99
N ASN A 115 -0.62 10.68 29.43
CA ASN A 115 -1.00 9.26 29.45
C ASN A 115 -1.40 8.77 28.05
N TRP A 116 -0.48 8.87 27.10
CA TRP A 116 -0.75 8.59 25.69
C TRP A 116 -1.12 7.12 25.42
N ALA A 117 -0.67 6.20 26.28
CA ALA A 117 -0.94 4.77 26.12
C ALA A 117 -2.43 4.44 26.34
N GLU A 118 -3.07 5.08 27.31
CA GLU A 118 -4.51 4.96 27.54
C GLU A 118 -5.28 5.56 26.36
N GLN A 119 -4.91 6.78 25.94
CA GLN A 119 -5.51 7.43 24.77
C GLN A 119 -5.38 6.60 23.50
N TRP A 120 -4.21 5.99 23.26
CA TRP A 120 -3.98 5.10 22.12
C TRP A 120 -4.90 3.89 22.15
N CYS A 121 -5.06 3.26 23.32
CA CYS A 121 -5.97 2.13 23.47
C CYS A 121 -7.42 2.51 23.13
N ASP A 122 -7.90 3.64 23.67
CA ASP A 122 -9.24 4.15 23.39
C ASP A 122 -9.42 4.50 21.90
N ASP A 123 -8.42 5.15 21.31
CA ASP A 123 -8.44 5.51 19.90
C ASP A 123 -8.48 4.26 18.99
N VAL A 124 -7.69 3.23 19.31
CA VAL A 124 -7.69 1.95 18.59
C VAL A 124 -9.07 1.32 18.67
N GLN A 125 -9.65 1.19 19.87
CA GLN A 125 -10.99 0.63 20.02
C GLN A 125 -12.05 1.40 19.22
N ALA A 126 -11.98 2.73 19.24
CA ALA A 126 -12.89 3.57 18.48
C ALA A 126 -12.73 3.37 16.96
N GLN A 127 -11.49 3.26 16.47
CA GLN A 127 -11.22 3.01 15.06
C GLN A 127 -11.66 1.61 14.63
N GLU A 128 -11.44 0.58 15.45
CA GLU A 128 -11.89 -0.79 15.18
C GLU A 128 -13.42 -0.82 15.05
N ALA A 129 -14.13 -0.14 15.97
CA ALA A 129 -15.59 -0.05 15.91
C ALA A 129 -16.10 0.66 14.65
N VAL A 130 -15.45 1.75 14.22
CA VAL A 130 -15.80 2.46 12.98
C VAL A 130 -15.51 1.61 11.75
N LEU A 131 -14.38 0.90 11.72
CA LEU A 131 -14.03 0.02 10.61
C LEU A 131 -15.03 -1.13 10.51
N ALA A 132 -15.34 -1.80 11.63
CA ALA A 132 -16.35 -2.86 11.72
C ALA A 132 -17.73 -2.41 11.22
N ALA A 133 -18.18 -1.22 11.64
CA ALA A 133 -19.45 -0.65 11.20
C ALA A 133 -19.44 -0.37 9.69
N THR A 134 -18.32 0.15 9.17
CA THR A 134 -18.17 0.51 7.74
C THR A 134 -18.14 -0.72 6.84
N VAL A 135 -17.41 -1.78 7.22
CA VAL A 135 -17.35 -3.03 6.44
C VAL A 135 -18.64 -3.85 6.53
N SER A 136 -19.45 -3.61 7.56
CA SER A 136 -20.77 -4.23 7.72
C SER A 136 -21.86 -3.55 6.90
N ASP A 137 -21.67 -2.30 6.51
CA ASP A 137 -22.64 -1.53 5.72
C ASP A 137 -22.47 -1.82 4.22
N PRO A 138 -23.45 -2.51 3.58
CA PRO A 138 -23.38 -2.77 2.16
C PRO A 138 -23.30 -1.49 1.32
N ALA A 139 -23.98 -0.41 1.71
CA ALA A 139 -23.98 0.83 0.93
C ALA A 139 -22.57 1.44 0.85
N MET A 140 -21.83 1.41 1.96
CA MET A 140 -20.45 1.88 2.01
C MET A 140 -19.52 0.99 1.20
N VAL A 141 -19.62 -0.34 1.37
CA VAL A 141 -18.79 -1.32 0.63
C VAL A 141 -19.03 -1.24 -0.88
N PHE A 142 -20.28 -1.24 -1.33
CA PHE A 142 -20.61 -1.24 -2.76
C PHE A 142 -20.47 0.15 -3.42
N SER A 143 -20.34 1.23 -2.65
CA SER A 143 -20.02 2.55 -3.21
C SER A 143 -18.69 2.55 -3.97
N GLN A 144 -17.73 1.72 -3.54
CA GLN A 144 -16.40 1.56 -4.14
C GLN A 144 -16.26 0.29 -4.99
N LEU A 145 -17.19 -0.67 -4.87
CA LEU A 145 -17.18 -1.96 -5.57
C LEU A 145 -18.40 -2.09 -6.51
N GLN A 146 -18.55 -1.13 -7.42
CA GLN A 146 -19.76 -0.99 -8.23
C GLN A 146 -19.89 -2.07 -9.31
N ASP A 147 -18.78 -2.47 -9.92
CA ASP A 147 -18.76 -3.43 -11.02
C ASP A 147 -18.43 -4.86 -10.54
N SER A 148 -18.79 -5.85 -11.37
CA SER A 148 -18.56 -7.25 -11.01
C SER A 148 -17.07 -7.61 -10.92
N GLN A 149 -16.18 -6.92 -11.63
CA GLN A 149 -14.76 -7.24 -11.64
C GLN A 149 -14.09 -6.75 -10.33
N SER A 150 -14.38 -5.52 -9.89
CA SER A 150 -13.91 -5.01 -8.60
C SER A 150 -14.43 -5.84 -7.41
N GLN A 151 -15.66 -6.35 -7.48
CA GLN A 151 -16.20 -7.26 -6.48
C GLN A 151 -15.44 -8.60 -6.42
N VAL A 152 -15.09 -9.18 -7.58
CA VAL A 152 -14.28 -10.40 -7.65
C VAL A 152 -12.86 -10.12 -7.13
N GLU A 153 -12.24 -9.01 -7.52
CA GLU A 153 -10.92 -8.59 -7.04
C GLU A 153 -10.90 -8.41 -5.52
N ALA A 154 -11.92 -7.75 -4.96
CA ALA A 154 -12.05 -7.58 -3.52
C ALA A 154 -12.13 -8.94 -2.80
N LEU A 155 -12.99 -9.85 -3.28
CA LEU A 155 -13.11 -11.18 -2.69
C LEU A 155 -11.82 -12.00 -2.79
N LEU A 156 -11.13 -11.99 -3.94
CA LEU A 156 -9.86 -12.67 -4.10
C LEU A 156 -8.78 -12.07 -3.18
N THR A 157 -8.74 -10.75 -3.06
CA THR A 157 -7.78 -10.04 -2.20
C THR A 157 -8.02 -10.32 -0.72
N LEU A 158 -9.27 -10.23 -0.25
CA LEU A 158 -9.60 -10.52 1.15
C LEU A 158 -9.33 -11.98 1.51
N LYS A 159 -9.65 -12.92 0.61
CA LYS A 159 -9.36 -14.34 0.83
C LYS A 159 -7.86 -14.63 0.75
N PHE A 160 -7.11 -13.95 -0.12
CA PHE A 160 -5.66 -14.04 -0.18
C PHE A 160 -5.04 -13.64 1.17
N GLU A 161 -5.50 -12.54 1.76
CA GLU A 161 -5.04 -12.10 3.08
C GLU A 161 -5.37 -13.13 4.19
N LEU A 162 -6.56 -13.72 4.16
CA LEU A 162 -7.00 -14.73 5.13
C LEU A 162 -6.31 -16.10 4.98
N GLU A 163 -5.99 -16.51 3.75
CA GLU A 163 -5.46 -17.85 3.46
C GLU A 163 -3.93 -17.87 3.38
N GLN A 164 -3.35 -16.95 2.60
CA GLN A 164 -1.91 -16.92 2.30
C GLN A 164 -1.12 -15.99 3.23
N ARG A 165 -1.80 -15.06 3.92
CA ARG A 165 -1.17 -14.11 4.86
C ARG A 165 -1.69 -14.24 6.30
N ALA A 166 -2.33 -15.36 6.64
CA ALA A 166 -2.86 -15.63 7.98
C ALA A 166 -1.86 -15.38 9.11
N ALA A 167 -0.58 -15.73 8.90
CA ALA A 167 0.49 -15.53 9.89
C ALA A 167 0.81 -14.05 10.18
N CYS A 168 0.41 -13.14 9.29
CA CYS A 168 0.58 -11.69 9.44
C CYS A 168 -0.67 -11.01 10.02
N GLN A 169 -1.75 -11.74 10.27
CA GLN A 169 -3.02 -11.20 10.74
C GLN A 169 -3.20 -11.43 12.25
N SER A 170 -3.77 -10.43 12.94
CA SER A 170 -4.30 -10.57 14.31
C SER A 170 -5.73 -11.13 14.26
N GLY A 171 -6.26 -11.52 15.42
CA GLY A 171 -7.66 -11.98 15.51
C GLY A 171 -8.66 -10.93 15.01
N GLU A 172 -8.50 -9.68 15.47
CA GLU A 172 -9.40 -8.56 15.13
C GLU A 172 -9.31 -8.18 13.64
N SER A 173 -8.10 -8.08 13.09
CA SER A 173 -7.89 -7.82 11.65
C SER A 173 -8.51 -8.92 10.78
N ALA A 174 -8.35 -10.19 11.18
CA ALA A 174 -8.97 -11.31 10.50
C ALA A 174 -10.50 -11.25 10.55
N ASP A 175 -11.09 -10.71 11.62
CA ASP A 175 -12.53 -10.57 11.74
C ASP A 175 -13.08 -9.46 10.85
N HIS A 176 -12.37 -8.34 10.69
CA HIS A 176 -12.70 -7.34 9.68
C HIS A 176 -12.66 -7.87 8.24
N LEU A 177 -11.63 -8.65 7.91
CA LEU A 177 -11.52 -9.32 6.61
C LEU A 177 -12.71 -10.26 6.36
N LYS A 178 -13.04 -11.13 7.34
CA LYS A 178 -14.19 -12.06 7.24
C LYS A 178 -15.52 -11.31 7.11
N LEU A 179 -15.68 -10.23 7.86
CA LEU A 179 -16.90 -9.42 7.86
C LEU A 179 -17.11 -8.78 6.49
N MET A 180 -16.08 -8.17 5.90
CA MET A 180 -16.16 -7.61 4.56
C MET A 180 -16.43 -8.68 3.50
N VAL A 181 -15.80 -9.86 3.59
CA VAL A 181 -16.10 -11.02 2.71
C VAL A 181 -17.58 -11.39 2.79
N ARG A 182 -18.14 -11.46 4.01
CA ARG A 182 -19.55 -11.76 4.23
C ARG A 182 -20.45 -10.70 3.61
N THR A 183 -20.16 -9.41 3.82
CA THR A 183 -20.93 -8.30 3.26
C THR A 183 -20.97 -8.36 1.74
N ILE A 184 -19.81 -8.54 1.09
CA ILE A 184 -19.72 -8.63 -0.38
C ILE A 184 -20.47 -9.87 -0.89
N THR A 185 -20.29 -11.02 -0.24
CA THR A 185 -20.94 -12.28 -0.67
C THR A 185 -22.47 -12.22 -0.52
N MET A 186 -22.99 -11.55 0.51
CA MET A 186 -24.43 -11.40 0.72
C MET A 186 -25.06 -10.36 -0.21
N GLY A 187 -24.33 -9.30 -0.56
CA GLY A 187 -24.83 -8.21 -1.40
C GLY A 187 -24.53 -8.36 -2.89
N SER A 188 -23.76 -9.37 -3.29
CA SER A 188 -23.45 -9.66 -4.71
C SER A 188 -23.75 -11.11 -5.07
N ASN A 189 -24.00 -11.39 -6.35
CA ASN A 189 -24.08 -12.76 -6.87
C ASN A 189 -22.71 -13.36 -7.17
N THR A 190 -21.63 -12.75 -6.66
CA THR A 190 -20.25 -13.12 -6.96
C THR A 190 -19.79 -14.20 -5.99
N VAL A 191 -19.34 -15.33 -6.54
CA VAL A 191 -18.81 -16.45 -5.76
C VAL A 191 -17.39 -16.76 -6.19
N VAL A 192 -16.43 -16.44 -5.32
CA VAL A 192 -15.04 -16.89 -5.45
C VAL A 192 -14.88 -18.17 -4.62
N LYS A 193 -14.63 -19.31 -5.26
CA LYS A 193 -14.54 -20.61 -4.55
C LYS A 193 -13.22 -20.76 -3.80
N ARG A 194 -12.11 -20.49 -4.47
CA ARG A 194 -10.75 -20.64 -3.94
C ARG A 194 -9.87 -19.54 -4.53
N VAL A 195 -8.87 -19.11 -3.78
CA VAL A 195 -7.80 -18.24 -4.29
C VAL A 195 -6.80 -19.08 -5.08
N PRO A 196 -6.55 -18.79 -6.37
CA PRO A 196 -5.51 -19.47 -7.13
C PRO A 196 -4.14 -19.33 -6.46
N PRO A 197 -3.27 -20.36 -6.49
CA PRO A 197 -1.97 -20.33 -5.81
C PRO A 197 -1.02 -19.26 -6.36
N TRP A 198 -1.20 -18.85 -7.61
CA TRP A 198 -0.46 -17.75 -8.25
C TRP A 198 -1.08 -16.38 -8.03
N PHE A 199 -2.28 -16.29 -7.44
CA PHE A 199 -2.93 -15.00 -7.25
C PHE A 199 -2.10 -14.14 -6.31
N LEU A 200 -1.83 -12.91 -6.74
CA LEU A 200 -1.09 -11.92 -5.97
C LEU A 200 -1.89 -10.62 -5.90
N SER A 201 -2.19 -10.17 -4.68
CA SER A 201 -2.85 -8.88 -4.45
C SER A 201 -1.98 -7.73 -4.96
N ARG A 202 -2.61 -6.72 -5.57
CA ARG A 202 -1.94 -5.48 -6.01
C ARG A 202 -1.24 -4.76 -4.84
N PHE A 203 -1.73 -4.96 -3.61
CA PHE A 203 -1.22 -4.32 -2.40
C PHE A 203 0.10 -4.92 -1.90
N GLU A 204 0.56 -6.02 -2.48
CA GLU A 204 1.87 -6.63 -2.19
C GLU A 204 3.00 -6.03 -3.04
N LEU A 205 2.66 -5.15 -3.99
CA LEU A 205 3.57 -4.67 -5.03
C LEU A 205 3.72 -3.15 -4.99
N GLU A 206 4.96 -2.71 -4.85
CA GLU A 206 5.35 -1.32 -5.10
C GLU A 206 5.96 -1.21 -6.49
N LEU A 207 5.29 -0.51 -7.41
CA LEU A 207 5.79 -0.37 -8.78
C LEU A 207 6.52 0.95 -8.95
N GLU A 208 7.60 0.92 -9.72
CA GLU A 208 8.24 2.14 -10.19
C GLU A 208 7.27 2.94 -11.08
N ALA A 209 7.25 4.26 -10.89
CA ALA A 209 6.34 5.15 -11.62
C ALA A 209 6.59 5.15 -13.14
N LYS A 210 7.83 4.88 -13.57
CA LYS A 210 8.21 4.89 -14.98
C LYS A 210 8.41 3.46 -15.48
N PRO A 211 7.59 2.98 -16.43
CA PRO A 211 7.84 1.70 -17.05
C PRO A 211 9.16 1.74 -17.85
N PHE A 212 9.92 0.64 -17.82
CA PHE A 212 11.17 0.52 -18.56
C PHE A 212 10.95 0.04 -20.00
N ALA A 213 9.80 -0.58 -20.29
CA ALA A 213 9.39 -0.94 -21.64
C ALA A 213 7.88 -0.77 -21.83
N ARG A 214 7.45 -0.46 -23.05
CA ARG A 214 6.04 -0.35 -23.43
C ARG A 214 5.87 -0.94 -24.82
N GLY A 215 4.91 -1.85 -24.95
CA GLY A 215 4.56 -2.50 -26.22
C GLY A 215 3.05 -2.42 -26.48
N PRO A 216 2.57 -3.02 -27.58
CA PRO A 216 1.15 -2.96 -27.95
C PRO A 216 0.21 -3.60 -26.92
N MET A 217 0.69 -4.62 -26.21
CA MET A 217 -0.12 -5.39 -25.26
C MET A 217 -0.07 -4.85 -23.82
N GLY A 218 0.77 -3.85 -23.54
CA GLY A 218 0.97 -3.36 -22.17
C GLY A 218 2.32 -2.71 -21.90
N SER A 219 2.63 -2.52 -20.63
CA SER A 219 3.90 -1.97 -20.15
C SER A 219 4.60 -2.91 -19.18
N LEU A 220 5.92 -2.84 -19.15
CA LEU A 220 6.76 -3.49 -18.15
C LEU A 220 7.40 -2.45 -17.24
N SER A 221 7.26 -2.66 -15.95
CA SER A 221 7.83 -1.83 -14.88
C SER A 221 8.61 -2.72 -13.93
N HIS A 222 9.67 -2.19 -13.32
CA HIS A 222 10.21 -2.86 -12.14
C HIS A 222 9.30 -2.56 -10.95
N GLY A 223 9.35 -3.45 -9.98
CA GLY A 223 8.74 -3.23 -8.69
C GLY A 223 9.47 -3.97 -7.60
N VAL A 224 8.95 -3.83 -6.39
CA VAL A 224 9.34 -4.58 -5.22
C VAL A 224 8.13 -5.37 -4.74
N TRP A 225 8.33 -6.66 -4.53
CA TRP A 225 7.38 -7.54 -3.85
C TRP A 225 7.84 -7.73 -2.40
N GLY A 226 6.96 -7.35 -1.46
CA GLY A 226 7.29 -7.37 -0.04
C GLY A 226 8.46 -6.43 0.28
N PRO A 227 9.32 -6.77 1.26
CA PRO A 227 10.33 -5.82 1.75
C PRO A 227 11.54 -5.63 0.82
N VAL A 228 11.92 -6.63 0.01
CA VAL A 228 13.21 -6.59 -0.72
C VAL A 228 13.23 -7.25 -2.10
N THR A 229 12.21 -8.03 -2.46
CA THR A 229 12.28 -8.86 -3.68
C THR A 229 12.02 -7.99 -4.90
N ARG A 230 13.06 -7.73 -5.70
CA ARG A 230 12.89 -7.04 -6.99
C ARG A 230 12.17 -7.94 -7.97
N VAL A 231 11.23 -7.36 -8.70
CA VAL A 231 10.37 -8.08 -9.64
C VAL A 231 10.17 -7.27 -10.92
N ALA A 232 9.89 -7.97 -12.01
CA ALA A 232 9.41 -7.39 -13.26
C ALA A 232 7.90 -7.59 -13.38
N VAL A 233 7.16 -6.50 -13.53
CA VAL A 233 5.69 -6.53 -13.61
C VAL A 233 5.24 -6.10 -15.00
N LYS A 234 4.57 -7.02 -15.69
CA LYS A 234 3.90 -6.74 -16.95
C LYS A 234 2.45 -6.39 -16.67
N GLN A 235 2.09 -5.13 -16.90
CA GLN A 235 0.71 -4.64 -16.83
C GLN A 235 0.11 -4.65 -18.22
N PHE A 236 -1.08 -5.21 -18.38
CA PHE A 236 -1.75 -5.33 -19.66
C PHE A 236 -2.64 -4.12 -19.92
N PHE A 237 -2.66 -3.66 -21.18
CA PHE A 237 -3.68 -2.71 -21.58
C PHE A 237 -5.01 -3.45 -21.69
N VAL A 238 -6.01 -2.97 -20.95
CA VAL A 238 -7.38 -3.43 -21.12
C VAL A 238 -7.97 -2.56 -22.21
N ASP A 239 -8.14 -3.12 -23.42
CA ASP A 239 -8.97 -2.46 -24.41
C ASP A 239 -10.37 -2.30 -23.82
N SER A 240 -10.97 -1.15 -24.05
CA SER A 240 -12.29 -0.75 -23.51
C SER A 240 -13.45 -1.69 -23.90
N MET A 241 -13.19 -2.68 -24.74
CA MET A 241 -14.03 -3.87 -24.93
C MET A 241 -13.80 -4.84 -23.76
N GLY A 242 -14.53 -4.63 -22.67
CA GLY A 242 -14.37 -5.29 -21.37
C GLY A 242 -14.05 -6.79 -21.43
N ILE A 243 -13.14 -7.21 -20.55
CA ILE A 243 -12.80 -8.62 -20.32
C ILE A 243 -14.08 -9.34 -19.89
N ASN A 244 -14.66 -10.10 -20.81
CA ASN A 244 -15.84 -10.89 -20.48
C ASN A 244 -15.44 -12.11 -19.63
N LYS A 245 -16.41 -12.70 -18.93
CA LYS A 245 -16.20 -13.85 -18.04
C LYS A 245 -15.47 -15.03 -18.69
N ARG A 246 -15.65 -15.26 -20.00
CA ARG A 246 -14.97 -16.35 -20.71
C ARG A 246 -13.49 -16.04 -20.92
N THR A 247 -13.16 -14.79 -21.25
CA THR A 247 -11.76 -14.33 -21.35
C THR A 247 -11.06 -14.44 -20.00
N THR A 248 -11.73 -14.03 -18.92
CA THR A 248 -11.22 -14.18 -17.54
C THR A 248 -10.88 -15.63 -17.21
N GLN A 249 -11.80 -16.57 -17.51
CA GLN A 249 -11.60 -18.00 -17.28
C GLN A 249 -10.46 -18.59 -18.13
N HIS A 250 -10.30 -18.12 -19.36
CA HIS A 250 -9.20 -18.55 -20.22
C HIS A 250 -7.85 -18.08 -19.67
N ILE A 251 -7.75 -16.82 -19.23
CA ILE A 251 -6.56 -16.27 -18.59
C ILE A 251 -6.22 -17.05 -17.31
N GLU A 252 -7.22 -17.37 -16.49
CA GLU A 252 -7.03 -18.16 -15.27
C GLU A 252 -6.43 -19.54 -15.58
N ALA A 253 -6.96 -20.23 -16.60
CA ALA A 253 -6.47 -21.54 -17.03
C ALA A 253 -5.04 -21.50 -17.61
N GLU A 254 -4.69 -20.45 -18.37
CA GLU A 254 -3.32 -20.25 -18.85
C GLU A 254 -2.35 -19.97 -17.70
N LEU A 255 -2.75 -19.16 -16.71
CA LEU A 255 -1.93 -18.89 -15.53
C LEU A 255 -1.73 -20.13 -14.66
N ASP A 256 -2.74 -21.00 -14.54
CA ASP A 256 -2.60 -22.29 -13.87
C ASP A 256 -1.54 -23.17 -14.54
N GLN A 257 -1.48 -23.18 -15.87
CA GLN A 257 -0.44 -23.92 -16.61
C GLN A 257 0.93 -23.27 -16.43
N LEU A 258 1.03 -21.95 -16.60
CA LEU A 258 2.28 -21.20 -16.46
C LEU A 258 2.88 -21.32 -15.06
N HIS A 259 2.05 -21.30 -14.02
CA HIS A 259 2.50 -21.42 -12.63
C HIS A 259 3.11 -22.80 -12.33
N GLN A 260 2.71 -23.85 -13.04
CA GLN A 260 3.28 -25.19 -12.90
C GLN A 260 4.63 -25.36 -13.61
N LEU A 261 4.98 -24.45 -14.54
CA LEU A 261 6.25 -24.50 -15.26
C LEU A 261 7.38 -23.99 -14.38
N ALA A 262 8.04 -24.91 -13.68
CA ALA A 262 9.26 -24.64 -12.92
C ALA A 262 10.47 -25.25 -13.64
N HIS A 263 11.29 -24.41 -14.28
CA HIS A 263 12.51 -24.83 -14.96
C HIS A 263 13.61 -23.76 -14.82
N PRO A 264 14.90 -24.12 -14.61
CA PRO A 264 15.98 -23.16 -14.39
C PRO A 264 16.23 -22.18 -15.56
N ASN A 265 15.78 -22.53 -16.77
CA ASN A 265 15.91 -21.68 -17.97
C ASN A 265 14.63 -20.92 -18.34
N LEU A 266 13.57 -21.01 -17.53
CA LEU A 266 12.36 -20.23 -17.69
C LEU A 266 12.28 -19.20 -16.58
N LEU A 267 11.93 -17.97 -16.92
CA LEU A 267 11.65 -16.96 -15.91
C LEU A 267 10.54 -17.46 -14.99
N LYS A 268 10.77 -17.39 -13.68
CA LYS A 268 9.80 -17.84 -12.70
C LYS A 268 8.63 -16.86 -12.59
N LEU A 269 7.42 -17.37 -12.78
CA LEU A 269 6.19 -16.67 -12.42
C LEU A 269 6.09 -16.59 -10.89
N LEU A 270 6.09 -15.38 -10.34
CA LEU A 270 5.96 -15.14 -8.90
C LEU A 270 4.51 -14.91 -8.49
N GLY A 271 3.70 -14.33 -9.38
CA GLY A 271 2.27 -14.18 -9.15
C GLY A 271 1.59 -13.38 -10.25
N ALA A 272 0.27 -13.25 -10.18
CA ALA A 272 -0.52 -12.49 -11.13
C ALA A 272 -1.84 -12.03 -10.53
N SER A 273 -2.43 -10.98 -11.12
CA SER A 273 -3.83 -10.62 -10.91
C SER A 273 -4.48 -10.39 -12.26
N HIS A 274 -5.45 -11.24 -12.57
CA HIS A 274 -6.23 -11.20 -13.80
C HIS A 274 -7.46 -10.28 -13.68
N VAL A 275 -7.80 -9.87 -12.46
CA VAL A 275 -8.98 -9.05 -12.12
C VAL A 275 -8.63 -7.62 -11.74
N SER A 276 -7.37 -7.34 -11.41
CA SER A 276 -6.93 -5.97 -11.18
C SER A 276 -7.10 -5.10 -12.42
N SER A 277 -7.21 -3.79 -12.22
CA SER A 277 -7.23 -2.81 -13.29
C SER A 277 -6.02 -1.87 -13.19
N PRO A 278 -5.01 -2.01 -14.06
CA PRO A 278 -4.87 -3.02 -15.12
C PRO A 278 -4.51 -4.42 -14.57
N PRO A 279 -4.85 -5.51 -15.29
CA PRO A 279 -4.36 -6.85 -14.99
C PRO A 279 -2.85 -6.90 -15.10
N PHE A 280 -2.22 -7.78 -14.32
CA PHE A 280 -0.76 -7.88 -14.31
C PHE A 280 -0.25 -9.29 -14.04
N ILE A 281 0.99 -9.51 -14.47
CA ILE A 281 1.79 -10.71 -14.19
C ILE A 281 3.15 -10.27 -13.64
N VAL A 282 3.61 -10.95 -12.59
CA VAL A 282 4.85 -10.67 -11.87
C VAL A 282 5.84 -11.81 -12.08
N TRP A 283 7.03 -11.45 -12.55
CA TRP A 283 8.15 -12.34 -12.78
C TRP A 283 9.31 -11.99 -11.86
N GLU A 284 10.22 -12.93 -11.64
CA GLU A 284 11.51 -12.62 -11.07
C GLU A 284 12.26 -11.57 -11.90
N ASP A 285 13.03 -10.70 -11.24
CA ASP A 285 13.79 -9.67 -11.94
C ASP A 285 14.93 -10.31 -12.73
N ALA A 286 14.88 -10.22 -14.06
CA ALA A 286 15.93 -10.69 -14.93
C ALA A 286 17.08 -9.67 -14.90
N VAL A 287 18.20 -10.04 -14.27
CA VAL A 287 19.43 -9.21 -14.19
C VAL A 287 19.90 -8.76 -15.58
N TYR A 288 19.62 -9.57 -16.60
CA TYR A 288 19.86 -9.25 -18.00
C TYR A 288 18.52 -9.04 -18.69
N ARG A 289 18.38 -7.89 -19.35
CA ARG A 289 17.21 -7.50 -20.15
C ARG A 289 16.88 -8.56 -21.22
N ASP A 290 15.84 -8.32 -22.02
CA ASP A 290 15.49 -9.19 -23.14
C ASP A 290 16.71 -9.48 -24.04
N LEU A 291 16.70 -10.67 -24.66
CA LEU A 291 17.80 -11.14 -25.49
C LEU A 291 18.13 -10.16 -26.63
N GLY A 292 17.16 -9.42 -27.15
CA GLY A 292 17.39 -8.38 -28.17
C GLY A 292 18.21 -7.21 -27.63
N SER A 293 17.92 -6.75 -26.41
CA SER A 293 18.72 -5.75 -25.69
C SER A 293 20.13 -6.22 -25.37
N LEU A 294 20.32 -7.52 -25.10
CA LEU A 294 21.64 -8.11 -24.87
C LEU A 294 22.43 -8.20 -26.19
N LEU A 295 21.80 -8.70 -27.25
CA LEU A 295 22.41 -8.88 -28.57
C LEU A 295 22.75 -7.53 -29.23
N SER A 296 21.91 -6.51 -29.06
CA SER A 296 22.15 -5.16 -29.60
C SER A 296 23.29 -4.40 -28.92
N ARG A 297 23.74 -4.84 -27.74
CA ARG A 297 24.93 -4.28 -27.05
C ARG A 297 26.23 -4.95 -27.48
N CYS A 298 26.15 -6.04 -28.24
CA CYS A 298 27.30 -6.80 -28.69
C CYS A 298 27.56 -6.46 -30.16
N ASP A 299 28.43 -5.49 -30.41
CA ASP A 299 28.82 -5.05 -31.77
C ASP A 299 29.38 -6.20 -32.64
N ASP A 300 29.72 -7.35 -32.03
CA ASP A 300 30.28 -8.52 -32.70
C ASP A 300 29.24 -9.55 -33.20
N ASN A 301 27.96 -9.39 -32.88
CA ASN A 301 26.94 -10.39 -33.22
C ASN A 301 26.05 -9.95 -34.39
N LYS A 302 26.64 -9.91 -35.60
CA LYS A 302 25.90 -9.99 -36.88
C LYS A 302 25.36 -11.41 -37.07
N TRP A 303 24.29 -11.77 -36.37
CA TRP A 303 23.52 -12.98 -36.71
C TRP A 303 22.52 -12.61 -37.80
N PRO A 304 22.57 -13.25 -38.99
CA PRO A 304 21.56 -13.04 -40.01
C PRO A 304 20.24 -13.63 -39.50
N LEU A 305 19.24 -12.76 -39.38
CA LEU A 305 17.81 -13.05 -39.56
C LEU A 305 17.37 -14.47 -39.18
N ILE A 306 16.80 -14.63 -37.99
CA ILE A 306 15.86 -15.71 -37.74
C ILE A 306 14.46 -15.11 -37.92
N TYR A 307 13.87 -15.43 -39.08
CA TYR A 307 12.45 -15.25 -39.41
C TYR A 307 11.57 -16.18 -38.58
#